data_AF-A0A225UKU4-F1
#
_entry.id   AF-A0A225UKU4-F1
#
_cell.length_a   1.000
_cell.length_b   1.000
_cell.length_c   1.000
_cell.angle_alpha   90.00
_cell.angle_beta   90.00
_cell.angle_gamma   90.00
#
_symmetry.space_group_name_H-M   'P 1'
#
loop_
_entity.id
_entity.type
_entity.pdbx_description
1 polymer ?
#
loop_
_entity_poly.entity_id
_entity_poly.type
_entity_poly.pdbx_seq_one_letter_code
_entity_poly.pdbx_strand_id
1 'polypeptide(L)'
;SGKAAKANEAAVRWQPKEVLEETHADTPRFESDIYGLGVCMIEAKTDEVPFGTVDDHEVTGLIVSGQSHPRPDNLSDIEWDFISRLCHPDYTRRPNLDEVLEKLTAFAASEEQIYPTLKTIPVPTLDSVNDTRVPSVVGKLPPTMNFIDSAGTSS
;
A
#
# COMPACT_ATOMS: atom_id res chain seq x y z
N SER A 1 -9.62 -15.70 -23.55
CA SER A 1 -9.34 -14.29 -23.84
C SER A 1 -10.25 -13.29 -23.09
N GLY A 2 -11.57 -13.45 -23.00
CA GLY A 2 -12.45 -12.43 -22.38
C GLY A 2 -12.47 -12.27 -20.84
N LYS A 3 -11.81 -13.13 -20.05
CA LYS A 3 -11.75 -12.99 -18.57
C LYS A 3 -10.65 -12.02 -18.11
N ALA A 4 -9.50 -12.02 -18.78
CA ALA A 4 -8.36 -11.18 -18.44
C ALA A 4 -8.65 -9.69 -18.72
N ALA A 5 -9.29 -9.38 -19.85
CA ALA A 5 -9.69 -8.01 -20.18
C ALA A 5 -10.66 -7.42 -19.14
N LYS A 6 -11.65 -8.19 -18.68
CA LYS A 6 -12.58 -7.76 -17.62
C LYS A 6 -11.93 -7.60 -16.26
N ALA A 7 -10.94 -8.45 -15.93
CA ALA A 7 -10.16 -8.31 -14.71
C ALA A 7 -9.27 -7.05 -14.77
N ASN A 8 -8.76 -6.71 -15.95
CA ASN A 8 -7.93 -5.52 -16.15
C ASN A 8 -8.77 -4.22 -16.04
N GLU A 9 -9.98 -4.20 -16.60
CA GLU A 9 -10.95 -3.11 -16.41
C GLU A 9 -11.34 -2.92 -14.94
N ALA A 10 -11.50 -4.02 -14.19
CA ALA A 10 -11.84 -3.95 -12.76
C ALA A 10 -10.67 -3.52 -11.85
N ALA A 11 -9.43 -3.52 -12.37
CA ALA A 11 -8.21 -3.25 -11.61
C ALA A 11 -7.48 -1.99 -12.06
N VAL A 12 -8.12 -1.12 -12.85
CA VAL A 12 -7.52 0.09 -13.45
C VAL A 12 -6.75 0.95 -12.43
N ARG A 13 -7.25 1.05 -11.20
CA ARG A 13 -6.63 1.84 -10.11
C ARG A 13 -5.26 1.34 -9.67
N TRP A 14 -4.99 0.04 -9.86
CA TRP A 14 -3.71 -0.60 -9.57
C TRP A 14 -2.80 -0.70 -10.81
N GLN A 15 -3.27 -0.28 -11.99
CA GLN A 15 -2.46 -0.34 -13.20
C GLN A 15 -1.61 0.93 -13.35
N PRO A 16 -0.32 0.81 -13.67
CA PRO A 16 0.52 1.96 -13.96
C PRO A 16 0.24 2.48 -15.37
N LYS A 17 0.68 3.72 -15.66
CA LYS A 17 0.40 4.37 -16.94
C LYS A 17 0.88 3.56 -18.15
N GLU A 18 2.03 2.90 -18.08
CA GLU A 18 2.56 2.13 -19.20
C GLU A 18 1.68 0.92 -19.55
N VAL A 19 0.92 0.39 -18.57
CA VAL A 19 -0.06 -0.68 -18.83
C VAL A 19 -1.38 -0.11 -19.35
N LEU A 20 -1.75 1.10 -18.93
CA LEU A 20 -2.96 1.80 -19.40
C LEU A 20 -2.81 2.38 -20.81
N GLU A 21 -1.61 2.80 -21.19
CA GLU A 21 -1.30 3.43 -22.49
C GLU A 21 -0.94 2.41 -23.59
N GLU A 22 -0.32 1.27 -23.25
CA GLU A 22 0.15 0.31 -24.25
C GLU A 22 -0.97 -0.61 -24.76
N THR A 23 -1.33 -0.49 -26.05
CA THR A 23 -2.24 -1.43 -26.75
C THR A 23 -1.65 -2.83 -26.97
N HIS A 24 -0.36 -3.04 -26.67
CA HIS A 24 0.35 -4.32 -26.79
C HIS A 24 0.89 -4.77 -25.44
N ALA A 25 -0.05 -5.09 -24.53
CA ALA A 25 0.16 -5.57 -23.16
C ALA A 25 0.93 -6.91 -23.01
N ASP A 26 1.69 -7.32 -24.02
CA ASP A 26 2.28 -8.66 -24.10
C ASP A 26 3.67 -8.75 -23.43
N THR A 27 4.25 -7.64 -22.98
CA THR A 27 5.50 -7.66 -22.22
C THR A 27 5.23 -7.35 -20.75
N PRO A 28 5.16 -8.38 -19.87
CA PRO A 28 5.11 -8.14 -18.44
C PRO A 28 6.39 -7.40 -17.99
N ARG A 29 6.21 -6.37 -17.16
CA ARG A 29 7.29 -5.55 -16.61
C ARG A 29 7.28 -5.71 -15.10
N PHE A 30 8.43 -6.02 -14.52
CA PHE A 30 8.55 -6.12 -13.06
C PHE A 30 8.23 -4.78 -12.40
N GLU A 31 8.56 -3.68 -13.05
CA GLU A 31 8.28 -2.33 -12.59
C GLU A 31 6.77 -2.07 -12.45
N SER A 32 5.94 -2.72 -13.27
CA SER A 32 4.48 -2.65 -13.13
C SER A 32 3.99 -3.33 -11.86
N ASP A 33 4.58 -4.47 -11.50
CA ASP A 33 4.28 -5.15 -10.23
C ASP A 33 4.72 -4.29 -9.02
N ILE A 34 5.85 -3.56 -9.14
CA ILE A 34 6.31 -2.62 -8.10
C ILE A 34 5.31 -1.48 -7.90
N TYR A 35 4.73 -0.94 -8.97
CA TYR A 35 3.67 0.05 -8.87
C TYR A 35 2.43 -0.54 -8.19
N GLY A 36 1.97 -1.71 -8.63
CA GLY A 36 0.83 -2.40 -8.04
C GLY A 36 1.03 -2.64 -6.54
N LEU A 37 2.24 -3.04 -6.13
CA LEU A 37 2.62 -3.18 -4.72
C LEU A 37 2.51 -1.85 -3.95
N GLY A 38 2.99 -0.75 -4.51
CA GLY A 38 2.88 0.57 -3.89
C GLY A 38 1.41 0.99 -3.71
N VAL A 39 0.56 0.75 -4.70
CA VAL A 39 -0.88 1.02 -4.60
C VAL A 39 -1.55 0.11 -3.56
N CYS A 40 -1.19 -1.18 -3.50
CA CYS A 40 -1.66 -2.09 -2.45
C CYS A 40 -1.25 -1.62 -1.04
N MET A 41 -0.09 -1.00 -0.86
CA MET A 41 0.30 -0.42 0.42
C MET A 41 -0.57 0.78 0.81
N ILE A 42 -0.98 1.61 -0.17
CA ILE A 42 -1.90 2.72 0.06
C ILE A 42 -3.26 2.18 0.51
N GLU A 43 -3.80 1.19 -0.21
CA GLU A 43 -5.06 0.51 0.15
C GLU A 43 -4.97 -0.09 1.56
N ALA A 44 -3.92 -0.85 1.86
CA ALA A 44 -3.75 -1.49 3.16
C ALA A 44 -3.64 -0.49 4.33
N LYS A 45 -3.08 0.70 4.08
CA LYS A 45 -2.93 1.74 5.10
C LYS A 45 -4.20 2.57 5.26
N THR A 46 -5.00 2.72 4.21
CA THR A 46 -6.23 3.52 4.25
C THR A 46 -7.48 2.69 4.58
N ASP A 47 -7.43 1.38 4.34
CA ASP A 47 -8.60 0.50 4.29
C ASP A 47 -9.65 0.98 3.27
N GLU A 48 -9.19 1.73 2.26
CA GLU A 48 -10.00 2.30 1.19
C GLU A 48 -9.45 1.88 -0.17
N VAL A 49 -10.35 1.80 -1.16
CA VAL A 49 -9.96 1.60 -2.56
C VAL A 49 -9.07 2.78 -2.99
N PRO A 50 -7.96 2.56 -3.72
CA PRO A 50 -7.10 3.65 -4.19
C PRO A 50 -7.89 4.70 -4.98
N PHE A 51 -7.61 5.98 -4.74
CA PHE A 51 -8.37 7.14 -5.23
C PHE A 51 -9.82 7.23 -4.72
N GLY A 52 -10.23 6.37 -3.78
CA GLY A 52 -11.50 6.45 -3.07
C GLY A 52 -12.71 6.44 -4.00
N THR A 53 -13.47 7.54 -3.96
CA THR A 53 -14.74 7.70 -4.70
C THR A 53 -14.59 8.30 -6.10
N VAL A 54 -13.36 8.55 -6.55
CA VAL A 54 -13.08 9.08 -7.90
C VAL A 54 -13.43 8.01 -8.95
N ASP A 55 -14.10 8.43 -10.02
CA ASP A 55 -14.51 7.56 -11.13
C ASP A 55 -13.30 6.98 -11.89
N ASP A 56 -13.40 5.75 -12.37
CA ASP A 56 -12.32 5.00 -13.03
C ASP A 56 -11.72 5.77 -14.23
N HIS A 57 -12.54 6.50 -14.98
CA HIS A 57 -12.07 7.30 -16.11
C HIS A 57 -11.22 8.50 -15.64
N GLU A 58 -11.63 9.16 -14.57
CA GLU A 58 -10.86 10.25 -13.97
C GLU A 58 -9.56 9.73 -13.35
N VAL A 59 -9.61 8.61 -12.61
CA VAL A 59 -8.41 7.96 -12.08
C VAL A 59 -7.43 7.59 -13.20
N THR A 60 -7.92 7.03 -14.31
CA THR A 60 -7.08 6.74 -15.49
C THR A 60 -6.36 7.99 -15.97
N GLY A 61 -7.07 9.12 -16.09
CA GLY A 61 -6.49 10.40 -16.47
C GLY A 61 -5.42 10.91 -15.49
N LEU A 62 -5.64 10.75 -14.19
CA LEU A 62 -4.66 11.11 -13.16
C LEU A 62 -3.39 10.26 -13.28
N ILE A 63 -3.53 8.94 -13.42
CA ILE A 63 -2.40 8.01 -13.53
C ILE A 63 -1.61 8.28 -14.83
N VAL A 64 -2.30 8.41 -15.95
CA VAL A 64 -1.68 8.68 -17.27
C VAL A 64 -0.96 10.03 -17.29
N SER A 65 -1.53 11.05 -16.65
CA SER A 65 -0.86 12.36 -16.50
C SER A 65 0.32 12.35 -15.53
N GLY A 66 0.58 11.21 -14.86
CA GLY A 66 1.66 11.04 -13.92
C GLY A 66 1.43 11.74 -12.57
N GLN A 67 0.17 12.03 -12.23
CA GLN A 67 -0.15 12.54 -10.90
C GLN A 67 -0.03 11.43 -9.86
N SER A 68 0.62 11.75 -8.75
CA SER A 68 0.72 10.84 -7.61
C SER A 68 -0.60 10.76 -6.85
N HIS A 69 -0.84 9.62 -6.23
CA HIS A 69 -1.95 9.45 -5.30
C HIS A 69 -1.86 10.50 -4.17
N PRO A 70 -2.99 11.05 -3.68
CA PRO A 70 -2.99 11.89 -2.49
C PRO A 70 -2.37 11.14 -1.29
N ARG A 71 -1.50 11.80 -0.53
CA ARG A 71 -0.90 11.19 0.67
C ARG A 71 -1.97 10.95 1.74
N PRO A 72 -2.11 9.72 2.26
CA PRO A 72 -2.91 9.44 3.46
C PRO A 72 -2.36 10.12 4.73
N ASP A 73 -3.27 10.60 5.60
CA ASP A 73 -2.91 11.32 6.84
C ASP A 73 -2.15 10.46 7.86
N ASN A 74 -2.31 9.13 7.79
CA ASN A 74 -1.76 8.18 8.76
C ASN A 74 -0.38 7.61 8.38
N LEU A 75 0.26 8.14 7.34
CA LEU A 75 1.61 7.74 6.93
C LEU A 75 2.66 8.72 7.43
N SER A 76 3.76 8.18 7.97
CA SER A 76 4.97 8.97 8.23
C SER A 76 5.61 9.45 6.92
N ASP A 77 6.46 10.48 7.01
CA ASP A 77 7.17 11.01 5.82
C ASP A 77 8.04 9.95 5.15
N ILE A 78 8.63 9.06 5.96
CA ILE A 78 9.53 8.00 5.49
C ILE A 78 8.76 6.89 4.77
N GLU A 79 7.60 6.48 5.30
CA GLU A 79 6.73 5.51 4.63
C GLU A 79 6.17 6.10 3.33
N TRP A 80 5.74 7.36 3.35
CA TRP A 80 5.20 8.01 2.16
C TRP A 80 6.24 8.22 1.07
N ASP A 81 7.47 8.63 1.40
CA ASP A 81 8.57 8.72 0.43
C ASP A 81 8.82 7.36 -0.23
N PHE A 82 8.84 6.29 0.56
CA PHE A 82 9.00 4.94 0.04
C PHE A 82 7.88 4.56 -0.93
N ILE A 83 6.61 4.66 -0.50
CA ILE A 83 5.45 4.35 -1.34
C ILE A 83 5.45 5.21 -2.61
N SER A 84 5.81 6.50 -2.51
CA SER A 84 5.89 7.41 -3.65
C SER A 84 6.94 6.97 -4.68
N ARG A 85 8.06 6.40 -4.24
CA ARG A 85 9.09 5.83 -5.14
C ARG A 85 8.60 4.57 -5.84
N LEU A 86 7.82 3.72 -5.17
CA LEU A 86 7.19 2.55 -5.79
C LEU A 86 6.17 2.99 -6.86
N CYS A 87 5.40 4.03 -6.57
CA CYS A 87 4.40 4.59 -7.46
C CYS A 87 4.95 5.64 -8.45
N HIS A 88 6.27 5.66 -8.71
CA HIS A 88 6.86 6.71 -9.55
C HIS A 88 6.32 6.62 -11.00
N PRO A 89 5.90 7.74 -11.63
CA PRO A 89 5.31 7.73 -12.98
C PRO A 89 6.25 7.26 -14.09
N ASP A 90 7.55 7.48 -13.91
CA ASP A 90 8.60 6.87 -14.74
C ASP A 90 8.98 5.52 -14.13
N TYR A 91 8.64 4.43 -14.83
CA TYR A 91 8.86 3.06 -14.37
C TYR A 91 10.35 2.76 -14.16
N THR A 92 11.25 3.39 -14.90
CA THR A 92 12.71 3.18 -14.77
C THR A 92 13.30 3.72 -13.47
N ARG A 93 12.54 4.57 -12.78
CA ARG A 93 12.93 5.18 -11.50
C ARG A 93 12.33 4.47 -10.30
N ARG A 94 11.50 3.44 -10.52
CA ARG A 94 11.00 2.58 -9.46
C ARG A 94 12.15 1.69 -8.98
N PRO A 95 12.24 1.42 -7.66
CA PRO A 95 13.23 0.50 -7.14
C PRO A 95 12.98 -0.92 -7.67
N ASN A 96 14.04 -1.74 -7.70
CA ASN A 96 13.88 -3.17 -7.94
C ASN A 96 13.40 -3.89 -6.67
N LEU A 97 13.01 -5.16 -6.82
CA LEU A 97 12.42 -5.93 -5.72
C LEU A 97 13.38 -6.12 -4.52
N ASP A 98 14.68 -6.24 -4.77
CA ASP A 98 15.67 -6.42 -3.69
C ASP A 98 15.74 -5.17 -2.81
N GLU A 99 15.76 -3.98 -3.43
CA GLU A 99 15.72 -2.69 -2.72
C GLU A 99 14.41 -2.49 -1.94
N VAL A 100 13.28 -2.93 -2.51
CA VAL A 100 11.97 -2.91 -1.83
C VAL A 100 12.01 -3.82 -0.59
N LEU A 101 12.52 -5.05 -0.74
CA LEU A 101 12.58 -6.02 0.34
C LEU A 101 13.51 -5.59 1.47
N GLU A 102 14.67 -5.02 1.14
CA GLU A 102 15.59 -4.44 2.13
C GLU A 102 14.85 -3.38 2.96
N LYS A 103 14.13 -2.47 2.30
CA LYS A 103 13.44 -1.38 3.00
C LYS A 103 12.28 -1.89 3.86
N LEU A 104 11.49 -2.82 3.37
CA LEU A 104 10.40 -3.45 4.13
C LEU A 104 10.92 -4.20 5.36
N THR A 105 12.06 -4.89 5.22
CA THR A 105 12.71 -5.59 6.34
C THR A 105 13.16 -4.60 7.41
N ALA A 106 13.72 -3.45 7.01
CA ALA A 106 14.10 -2.39 7.94
C ALA A 106 12.87 -1.79 8.66
N PHE A 107 11.74 -1.59 7.96
CA PHE A 107 10.50 -1.15 8.59
C PHE A 107 10.00 -2.16 9.62
N ALA A 108 9.90 -3.44 9.26
CA ALA A 108 9.47 -4.49 10.17
C ALA A 108 10.34 -4.58 11.44
N ALA A 109 11.67 -4.48 11.28
CA ALA A 109 12.60 -4.46 12.41
C ALA A 109 12.40 -3.23 13.32
N SER A 110 12.12 -2.06 12.73
CA SER A 110 11.86 -0.83 13.49
C SER A 110 10.53 -0.87 14.25
N GLU A 111 9.48 -1.44 13.65
CA GLU A 111 8.17 -1.62 14.30
C GLU A 111 8.27 -2.57 15.49
N GLU A 112 9.07 -3.62 15.38
CA GLU A 112 9.30 -4.61 16.44
C GLU A 112 9.90 -3.98 17.71
N GLN A 113 10.76 -2.97 17.54
CA GLN A 113 11.36 -2.26 18.66
C GLN A 113 10.34 -1.36 19.40
N ILE A 114 9.30 -0.90 18.70
CA ILE A 114 8.25 -0.03 19.25
C ILE A 114 7.13 -0.86 19.90
N TYR A 115 6.83 -2.05 19.38
CA TYR A 115 5.80 -2.95 19.91
C TYR A 115 6.36 -4.36 20.22
N PRO A 116 7.23 -4.51 21.24
CA PRO A 116 7.85 -5.80 21.56
C PRO A 116 6.85 -6.88 22.00
N THR A 117 5.61 -6.50 22.36
CA THR A 117 4.58 -7.39 22.93
C THR A 117 3.77 -8.18 21.89
N LEU A 118 3.86 -7.89 20.58
CA LEU A 118 3.12 -8.67 19.56
C LEU A 118 3.76 -10.03 19.24
N LYS A 119 5.02 -10.25 19.65
CA LYS A 119 5.74 -11.52 19.47
C LYS A 119 5.15 -12.73 20.21
N THR A 120 4.24 -12.52 21.17
CA THR A 120 3.62 -13.62 21.90
C THR A 120 2.41 -14.23 21.20
N ILE A 121 1.96 -13.67 20.07
CA ILE A 121 0.95 -14.31 19.23
C ILE A 121 1.69 -15.31 18.33
N PRO A 122 1.45 -16.63 18.45
CA PRO A 122 2.05 -17.60 17.54
C PRO A 122 1.65 -17.25 16.11
N VAL A 123 2.63 -17.06 15.22
CA VAL A 123 2.37 -17.06 13.77
C VAL A 123 1.66 -18.37 13.45
N PRO A 124 0.45 -18.36 12.87
CA PRO A 124 -0.21 -19.60 12.48
C PRO A 124 0.71 -20.32 11.50
N THR A 125 1.26 -21.47 11.91
CA THR A 125 1.91 -22.38 10.98
C THR A 125 0.85 -22.85 9.98
N LEU A 126 1.23 -22.93 8.71
CA LEU A 126 0.39 -23.33 7.57
C LEU A 126 -0.25 -24.73 7.73
N ASP A 127 0.10 -25.47 8.78
CA ASP A 127 -0.40 -26.80 9.08
C ASP A 127 -1.81 -26.81 9.71
N SER A 128 -2.38 -25.64 10.08
CA SER A 128 -3.71 -25.55 10.73
C SER A 128 -4.82 -24.96 9.85
N VAL A 129 -4.64 -24.89 8.52
CA VAL A 129 -5.71 -24.46 7.60
C VAL A 129 -6.73 -25.58 7.41
N ASN A 130 -7.56 -25.83 8.43
CA ASN A 130 -8.83 -26.53 8.21
C ASN A 130 -9.96 -26.15 9.17
N ASP A 131 -9.87 -25.03 9.91
CA ASP A 131 -11.02 -24.52 10.64
C ASP A 131 -11.52 -23.21 10.02
N THR A 132 -12.59 -23.37 9.25
CA THR A 132 -13.32 -22.33 8.54
C THR A 132 -14.14 -21.53 9.54
N ARG A 133 -13.53 -20.57 10.24
CA ARG A 133 -14.21 -19.46 10.92
C ARG A 133 -13.18 -18.37 11.20
N VAL A 134 -13.21 -17.29 10.41
CA VAL A 134 -12.59 -16.03 10.83
C VAL A 134 -13.25 -15.60 12.14
N PRO A 135 -12.53 -15.52 13.27
CA PRO A 135 -13.09 -14.87 14.43
C PRO A 135 -13.26 -13.40 14.07
N SER A 136 -14.49 -12.90 14.13
CA SER A 136 -14.77 -11.47 14.05
C SER A 136 -14.08 -10.81 15.24
N VAL A 137 -12.86 -10.29 15.04
CA VAL A 137 -12.22 -9.38 16.00
C VAL A 137 -12.85 -8.01 15.77
N VAL A 138 -14.05 -7.84 16.32
CA VAL A 138 -14.51 -6.52 16.78
C VAL A 138 -13.69 -6.20 18.02
N GLY A 139 -12.43 -5.85 17.80
CA GLY A 139 -11.51 -5.35 18.80
C GLY A 139 -11.17 -3.92 18.43
N LYS A 140 -11.69 -2.96 19.19
CA LYS A 140 -11.35 -1.53 19.08
C LYS A 140 -9.84 -1.36 18.90
N LEU A 141 -9.45 -0.78 17.76
CA LEU A 141 -8.16 -0.10 17.66
C LEU A 141 -8.06 0.86 18.85
N PRO A 142 -6.95 0.89 19.61
CA PRO A 142 -6.80 1.87 20.67
C PRO A 142 -6.95 3.28 20.06
N PRO A 143 -7.65 4.21 20.75
CA PRO A 143 -7.74 5.58 20.28
C PRO A 143 -6.32 6.14 20.15
N THR A 144 -6.12 6.86 19.06
CA THR A 144 -4.92 7.63 18.74
C THR A 144 -4.33 8.28 20.00
N MET A 145 -3.00 8.20 20.13
CA MET A 145 -2.24 8.87 21.18
C MET A 145 -2.71 10.32 21.30
N ASN A 146 -3.42 10.63 22.39
CA ASN A 146 -3.57 11.99 22.86
C ASN A 146 -2.19 12.44 23.33
N PHE A 147 -1.51 13.26 22.54
CA PHE A 147 -0.38 14.02 23.05
C PHE A 147 -0.89 14.96 24.14
N ILE A 148 -0.42 14.66 25.34
CA ILE A 148 -0.44 15.52 26.50
C ILE A 148 0.23 16.86 26.16
N ASP A 149 -0.53 17.96 26.22
CA ASP A 149 0.05 19.24 26.58
C ASP A 149 -0.64 19.70 27.87
N SER A 150 0.08 19.59 28.96
CA SER A 150 -0.27 20.26 30.20
C SER A 150 0.97 20.77 30.91
N ALA A 151 0.94 22.09 31.07
CA ALA A 151 1.57 22.92 32.07
C ALA A 151 3.07 23.24 31.89
N GLY A 152 3.31 24.42 31.30
CA GLY A 152 4.34 25.34 31.73
C GLY A 152 3.71 26.65 32.20
N THR A 153 3.35 26.74 33.48
CA THR A 153 3.07 28.02 34.17
C THR A 153 4.37 28.65 34.66
N SER A 154 4.35 29.99 34.74
CA SER A 154 5.23 30.93 35.46
C SER A 154 6.61 31.29 34.85
N SER A 155 6.76 32.53 34.36
CA SER A 155 6.95 33.75 35.17
C SER A 155 6.58 35.01 34.38
#